data_AF-S4GEU5-F1
#
_entry.id   AF-S4GEU5-F1
#
_cell.length_a   1.000
_cell.length_b   1.000
_cell.length_c   1.000
_cell.angle_alpha   90.00
_cell.angle_beta   90.00
_cell.angle_gamma   90.00
#
_symmetry.space_group_name_H-M   'P 1'
#
loop_
_entity.id
_entity.type
_entity.pdbx_description
1 polymer ?
#
loop_
_entity_poly.entity_id
_entity_poly.type
_entity_poly.pdbx_seq_one_letter_code
_entity_poly.pdbx_strand_id
1 'polypeptide(L)'
;MFKAIIVWIILVAYIVTLCKFFTRQMILNPCYERACKPAISMRSNYDFRLNKVEDIDPILGLQMMIVALKSGVAITRALDAVGSSIPGGKGIWLRNVSKALLSGDTWMEAWSAPYVCFDKKDKNPSASFVLNMWLRQSLRESWSCGSSPVPVLIAILQNYEQSMRNVARKESSRLSVRLLLPVGLCFLPAFIFVGILPTVSAFMC
;
A
#
# COMPACT_ATOMS: atom_id res chain seq x y z
N MET A 1 -46.83 6.82 45.90
CA MET A 1 -45.42 6.70 46.35
C MET A 1 -44.82 5.30 46.14
N PHE A 2 -45.46 4.20 46.57
CA PHE A 2 -44.92 2.84 46.39
C PHE A 2 -44.67 2.41 44.92
N LYS A 3 -45.55 2.78 43.97
CA LYS A 3 -45.36 2.44 42.55
C LYS A 3 -44.09 3.06 41.94
N ALA A 4 -43.71 4.26 42.36
CA ALA A 4 -42.51 4.94 41.86
C ALA A 4 -41.22 4.26 42.35
N ILE A 5 -41.21 3.80 43.60
CA ILE A 5 -40.06 3.10 44.21
C ILE A 5 -39.84 1.73 43.54
N ILE A 6 -40.93 1.01 43.23
CA ILE A 6 -40.87 -0.30 42.55
C ILE A 6 -40.34 -0.14 41.12
N VAL A 7 -40.82 0.85 40.38
CA VAL A 7 -40.31 1.14 39.03
C VAL A 7 -38.82 1.49 39.07
N TRP A 8 -38.40 2.27 40.06
CA TRP A 8 -36.99 2.66 40.21
C TRP A 8 -36.07 1.45 40.50
N ILE A 9 -36.49 0.53 41.36
CA ILE A 9 -35.73 -0.69 41.69
C ILE A 9 -35.62 -1.63 40.49
N ILE A 10 -36.71 -1.84 39.75
CA ILE A 10 -36.72 -2.68 38.54
C ILE A 10 -35.81 -2.08 37.46
N LEU A 11 -35.81 -0.76 37.33
CA LEU A 11 -35.01 -0.04 36.35
C LEU A 11 -33.51 -0.09 36.69
N VAL A 12 -33.13 0.04 37.97
CA VAL A 12 -31.75 -0.16 38.45
C VAL A 12 -31.27 -1.59 38.24
N ALA A 13 -32.11 -2.60 38.51
CA ALA A 13 -31.79 -4.00 38.26
C ALA A 13 -31.60 -4.30 36.76
N TYR A 14 -32.43 -3.70 35.90
CA TYR A 14 -32.31 -3.81 34.46
C TYR A 14 -31.00 -3.19 33.94
N ILE A 15 -30.60 -2.03 34.48
CA ILE A 15 -29.32 -1.35 34.16
C ILE A 15 -28.12 -2.24 34.48
N VAL A 16 -28.06 -2.81 35.70
CA VAL A 16 -26.92 -3.65 36.13
C VAL A 16 -26.82 -4.91 35.27
N THR A 17 -27.96 -5.46 34.86
CA THR A 17 -28.03 -6.67 34.02
C THR A 17 -27.57 -6.37 32.59
N LEU A 18 -28.01 -5.25 32.01
CA LEU A 18 -27.60 -4.82 30.68
C LEU A 18 -26.09 -4.50 30.63
N CYS A 19 -25.58 -3.84 31.67
CA CYS A 19 -24.16 -3.51 31.81
C CYS A 19 -23.30 -4.79 31.93
N LYS A 20 -23.71 -5.75 32.76
CA LYS A 20 -23.03 -7.05 32.88
C LYS A 20 -23.08 -7.88 31.59
N PHE A 21 -24.20 -7.87 30.87
CA PHE A 21 -24.34 -8.58 29.59
C PHE A 21 -23.40 -8.01 28.51
N PHE A 22 -23.25 -6.69 28.48
CA PHE A 22 -22.40 -6.00 27.50
C PHE A 22 -20.89 -6.16 27.80
N THR A 23 -20.49 -6.11 29.08
CA THR A 23 -19.11 -6.41 29.50
C THR A 23 -18.69 -7.84 29.14
N ARG A 24 -19.63 -8.79 29.19
CA ARG A 24 -19.39 -10.19 28.81
C ARG A 24 -19.15 -10.39 27.31
N GLN A 25 -19.84 -9.62 26.46
CA GLN A 25 -19.64 -9.63 25.00
C GLN A 25 -18.28 -9.08 24.58
N MET A 26 -17.71 -8.11 25.32
CA MET A 26 -16.41 -7.49 24.95
C MET A 26 -15.22 -8.46 25.08
N ILE A 27 -15.26 -9.39 26.04
CA ILE A 27 -14.14 -10.31 26.36
C ILE A 27 -14.09 -11.53 25.42
N LEU A 28 -15.24 -11.96 24.87
CA LEU A 28 -15.34 -13.19 24.06
C LEU A 28 -15.27 -12.94 22.55
N ASN A 29 -14.79 -11.78 22.11
CA ASN A 29 -14.75 -11.47 20.69
C ASN A 29 -13.43 -11.97 20.06
N PRO A 30 -13.48 -12.72 18.93
CA PRO A 30 -12.31 -13.16 18.14
C PRO A 30 -11.48 -12.02 17.51
N CYS A 31 -11.72 -10.78 17.96
CA CYS A 31 -11.08 -9.55 17.52
C CYS A 31 -9.67 -9.37 18.07
N TYR A 32 -9.32 -10.02 19.18
CA TYR A 32 -7.94 -10.05 19.69
C TYR A 32 -7.01 -10.90 18.80
N GLU A 33 -7.44 -12.12 18.45
CA GLU A 33 -6.68 -13.02 17.57
C GLU A 33 -6.46 -12.42 16.17
N ARG A 34 -7.45 -11.66 15.67
CA ARG A 34 -7.39 -11.03 14.35
C ARG A 34 -6.54 -9.75 14.32
N ALA A 35 -6.15 -9.21 15.48
CA ALA A 35 -5.26 -8.05 15.59
C ALA A 35 -3.76 -8.44 15.55
N CYS A 36 -3.40 -9.68 15.90
CA CYS A 36 -2.01 -10.14 15.86
C CYS A 36 -1.58 -10.60 14.45
N LYS A 37 -2.51 -11.16 13.65
CA LYS A 37 -2.25 -11.53 12.24
C LYS A 37 -1.75 -10.38 11.33
N PRO A 38 -2.30 -9.14 11.39
CA PRO A 38 -1.82 -8.04 10.54
C PRO A 38 -0.47 -7.47 10.99
N ALA A 39 -0.06 -7.61 12.25
CA ALA A 39 1.26 -7.16 12.70
C ALA A 39 2.40 -7.97 12.05
N ILE A 40 2.16 -9.26 11.76
CA ILE A 40 3.09 -10.12 11.02
C ILE A 40 3.15 -9.73 9.53
N SER A 41 2.02 -9.32 8.94
CA SER A 41 1.95 -8.76 7.57
C SER A 41 2.68 -7.41 7.47
N MET A 42 2.66 -6.61 8.54
CA MET A 42 3.33 -5.32 8.59
C MET A 42 4.86 -5.48 8.68
N ARG A 43 5.36 -6.51 9.37
CA ARG A 43 6.78 -6.90 9.38
C ARG A 43 7.32 -7.17 7.97
N SER A 44 6.53 -7.83 7.11
CA SER A 44 6.93 -8.20 5.75
C SER A 44 7.14 -7.00 4.81
N ASN A 45 6.54 -5.84 5.09
CA ASN A 45 6.66 -4.65 4.23
C ASN A 45 7.84 -3.75 4.62
N TYR A 46 8.22 -3.70 5.90
CA TYR A 46 9.48 -3.07 6.32
C TYR A 46 10.71 -3.91 5.94
N ASP A 47 10.52 -5.21 5.75
CA ASP A 47 11.54 -6.11 5.21
C ASP A 47 12.02 -5.66 3.82
N PHE A 48 11.22 -5.00 2.97
CA PHE A 48 11.71 -4.56 1.65
C PHE A 48 12.79 -3.46 1.71
N ARG A 49 12.75 -2.58 2.73
CA ARG A 49 13.77 -1.53 2.92
C ARG A 49 14.98 -2.03 3.72
N LEU A 50 14.84 -3.13 4.46
CA LEU A 50 15.88 -3.72 5.31
C LEU A 50 16.53 -4.97 4.71
N ASN A 51 15.89 -5.62 3.74
CA ASN A 51 16.42 -6.79 3.05
C ASN A 51 17.41 -6.34 1.97
N LYS A 52 18.60 -5.97 2.47
CA LYS A 52 19.92 -6.08 1.85
C LYS A 52 20.11 -5.41 0.48
N VAL A 53 21.04 -4.45 0.48
CA VAL A 53 21.71 -3.81 -0.67
C VAL A 53 22.53 -4.83 -1.51
N GLU A 54 21.95 -5.99 -1.82
CA GLU A 54 22.51 -7.05 -2.68
C GLU A 54 21.71 -7.20 -3.99
N ASP A 55 20.44 -6.76 -4.01
CA ASP A 55 19.55 -6.82 -5.17
C ASP A 55 19.19 -5.41 -5.68
N ILE A 56 18.97 -5.28 -6.99
CA ILE A 56 18.59 -4.00 -7.58
C ILE A 56 17.12 -3.77 -7.35
N ASP A 57 16.81 -2.74 -6.57
CA ASP A 57 15.47 -2.21 -6.51
C ASP A 57 15.06 -1.74 -7.91
N PRO A 58 13.98 -2.29 -8.51
CA PRO A 58 13.54 -1.88 -9.84
C PRO A 58 13.14 -0.40 -9.88
N ILE A 59 12.78 0.15 -8.72
CA ILE A 59 12.51 1.57 -8.51
C ILE A 59 13.78 2.42 -8.62
N LEU A 60 14.90 1.95 -8.07
CA LEU A 60 16.17 2.66 -8.17
C LEU A 60 16.62 2.74 -9.64
N GLY A 61 16.55 1.63 -10.37
CA GLY A 61 16.90 1.63 -11.79
C GLY A 61 15.98 2.53 -12.63
N LEU A 62 14.67 2.58 -12.30
CA LEU A 62 13.74 3.52 -12.93
C LEU A 62 14.11 4.99 -12.62
N GLN A 63 14.48 5.31 -11.39
CA GLN A 63 14.92 6.65 -10.99
C GLN A 63 16.21 7.08 -11.70
N MET A 64 17.21 6.18 -11.78
CA MET A 64 18.45 6.44 -12.51
C MET A 64 18.17 6.72 -13.99
N MET A 65 17.23 5.98 -14.59
CA MET A 65 16.78 6.19 -15.96
C MET A 65 16.12 7.56 -16.14
N ILE A 66 15.21 7.95 -15.23
CA ILE A 66 14.60 9.29 -15.23
C ILE A 66 15.67 10.38 -15.15
N VAL A 67 16.64 10.25 -14.25
CA VAL A 67 17.71 11.24 -14.07
C VAL A 67 18.59 11.34 -15.32
N ALA A 68 18.97 10.21 -15.91
CA ALA A 68 19.78 10.18 -17.13
C ALA A 68 19.04 10.75 -18.37
N LEU A 69 17.72 10.58 -18.46
CA LEU A 69 16.94 11.20 -19.55
C LEU A 69 16.71 12.69 -19.30
N LYS A 70 16.55 13.11 -18.05
CA LYS A 70 16.42 14.54 -17.69
C LYS A 70 17.68 15.33 -17.96
N SER A 71 18.86 14.72 -17.93
CA SER A 71 20.10 15.39 -18.34
C SER A 71 20.23 15.57 -19.86
N GLY A 72 19.25 15.13 -20.65
CA GLY A 72 19.22 15.32 -22.11
C GLY A 72 19.98 14.26 -22.89
N VAL A 73 20.36 13.15 -22.25
CA VAL A 73 21.07 12.04 -22.92
C VAL A 73 20.08 11.20 -23.74
N ALA A 74 20.52 10.74 -24.92
CA ALA A 74 19.74 9.85 -25.78
C ALA A 74 19.39 8.52 -25.07
N ILE A 75 18.26 7.91 -25.44
CA ILE A 75 17.73 6.69 -24.79
C ILE A 75 18.77 5.57 -24.73
N THR A 76 19.46 5.28 -25.84
CA THR A 76 20.51 4.24 -25.89
C THR A 76 21.67 4.56 -24.96
N ARG A 77 22.19 5.79 -25.00
CA ARG A 77 23.27 6.23 -24.12
C ARG A 77 22.88 6.17 -22.64
N ALA A 78 21.64 6.50 -22.33
CA ALA A 78 21.13 6.46 -20.98
C ALA A 78 20.95 5.01 -20.48
N LEU A 79 20.54 4.06 -21.34
CA LEU A 79 20.52 2.62 -21.05
C LEU A 79 21.94 2.06 -20.80
N ASP A 80 22.94 2.44 -21.60
CA ASP A 80 24.33 1.99 -21.40
C ASP A 80 24.95 2.58 -20.12
N ALA A 81 24.69 3.85 -19.82
CA ALA A 81 25.17 4.51 -18.61
C ALA A 81 24.55 3.92 -17.34
N VAL A 82 23.22 3.72 -17.31
CA VAL A 82 22.53 3.10 -16.18
C VAL A 82 22.96 1.64 -16.03
N GLY A 83 23.08 0.88 -17.13
CA GLY A 83 23.54 -0.50 -17.13
C GLY A 83 24.98 -0.66 -16.64
N SER A 84 25.84 0.34 -16.88
CA SER A 84 27.22 0.36 -16.37
C SER A 84 27.33 0.78 -14.90
N SER A 85 26.34 1.54 -14.40
CA SER A 85 26.31 2.02 -13.02
C SER A 85 25.78 0.97 -12.04
N ILE A 86 25.10 -0.06 -12.55
CA ILE A 86 24.50 -1.13 -11.76
C ILE A 86 25.54 -2.20 -11.45
N PRO A 87 25.89 -2.45 -10.16
CA PRO A 87 26.86 -3.48 -9.78
C PRO A 87 26.27 -4.89 -9.87
N GLY A 88 27.15 -5.89 -9.94
CA GLY A 88 26.77 -7.31 -9.88
C GLY A 88 26.32 -7.92 -11.21
N GLY A 89 26.65 -7.32 -12.37
CA GLY A 89 26.36 -7.89 -13.70
C GLY A 89 24.88 -7.83 -14.12
N LYS A 90 23.99 -7.52 -13.20
CA LYS A 90 22.54 -7.38 -13.43
C LYS A 90 22.16 -6.20 -14.33
N GLY A 91 23.08 -5.28 -14.61
CA GLY A 91 22.91 -4.18 -15.59
C GLY A 91 23.36 -4.51 -17.01
N ILE A 92 23.98 -5.68 -17.25
CA ILE A 92 24.56 -6.07 -18.55
C ILE A 92 23.48 -6.13 -19.64
N TRP A 93 22.30 -6.63 -19.32
CA TRP A 93 21.20 -6.70 -20.29
C TRP A 93 20.76 -5.31 -20.78
N LEU A 94 20.83 -4.27 -19.94
CA LEU A 94 20.53 -2.88 -20.32
C LEU A 94 21.52 -2.38 -21.40
N ARG A 95 22.79 -2.74 -21.23
CA ARG A 95 23.86 -2.41 -22.18
C ARG A 95 23.70 -3.20 -23.48
N ASN A 96 23.29 -4.47 -23.40
CA ASN A 96 23.01 -5.30 -24.56
C ASN A 96 21.84 -4.75 -25.38
N VAL A 97 20.74 -4.34 -24.73
CA VAL A 97 19.61 -3.67 -25.37
C VAL A 97 20.07 -2.39 -26.05
N SER A 98 20.89 -1.55 -25.37
CA SER A 98 21.45 -0.35 -25.98
C SER A 98 22.27 -0.66 -27.23
N LYS A 99 23.10 -1.71 -27.19
CA LYS A 99 23.92 -2.12 -28.34
C LYS A 99 23.05 -2.64 -29.49
N ALA A 100 22.06 -3.48 -29.21
CA ALA A 100 21.11 -3.97 -30.21
C ALA A 100 20.37 -2.83 -30.93
N LEU A 101 19.87 -1.85 -30.16
CA LEU A 101 19.24 -0.65 -30.73
C LEU A 101 20.20 0.20 -31.57
N LEU A 102 21.47 0.31 -31.17
CA LEU A 102 22.49 1.02 -31.95
C LEU A 102 22.91 0.24 -33.21
N SER A 103 22.84 -1.09 -33.19
CA SER A 103 23.09 -1.96 -34.35
C SER A 103 21.95 -1.91 -35.39
N GLY A 104 20.81 -1.30 -35.04
CA GLY A 104 19.65 -1.18 -35.93
C GLY A 104 18.59 -2.26 -35.76
N ASP A 105 18.69 -3.10 -34.72
CA ASP A 105 17.66 -4.10 -34.43
C ASP A 105 16.31 -3.44 -34.13
N THR A 106 15.22 -4.15 -34.43
CA THR A 106 13.88 -3.61 -34.15
C THR A 106 13.65 -3.49 -32.64
N TRP A 107 12.74 -2.60 -32.23
CA TRP A 107 12.38 -2.44 -30.82
C TRP A 107 11.92 -3.75 -30.18
N MET A 108 11.24 -4.63 -30.92
CA MET A 108 10.79 -5.90 -30.35
C MET A 108 11.94 -6.89 -30.16
N GLU A 109 12.90 -6.93 -31.10
CA GLU A 109 14.06 -7.82 -31.04
C GLU A 109 15.07 -7.37 -29.99
N ALA A 110 15.37 -6.07 -29.92
CA ALA A 110 16.33 -5.53 -28.95
C ALA A 110 15.93 -5.82 -27.50
N TRP A 111 14.62 -5.89 -27.23
CA TRP A 111 14.05 -6.18 -25.91
C TRP A 111 13.64 -7.66 -25.72
N SER A 112 13.86 -8.53 -26.70
CA SER A 112 13.62 -9.97 -26.57
C SER A 112 14.89 -10.73 -26.16
N ALA A 113 14.75 -12.03 -25.92
CA ALA A 113 15.90 -12.92 -25.97
C ALA A 113 16.51 -12.85 -27.38
N PRO A 114 17.84 -12.75 -27.54
CA PRO A 114 18.90 -13.11 -26.58
C PRO A 114 19.48 -11.95 -25.75
N TYR A 115 19.13 -10.69 -26.03
CA TYR A 115 19.78 -9.54 -25.37
C TYR A 115 19.40 -9.37 -23.91
N VAL A 116 18.14 -9.71 -23.59
CA VAL A 116 17.60 -9.70 -22.24
C VAL A 116 17.76 -11.11 -21.64
N CYS A 117 18.90 -11.34 -20.99
CA CYS A 117 19.15 -12.55 -20.22
C CYS A 117 19.25 -12.20 -18.73
N PHE A 118 18.43 -12.87 -17.92
CA PHE A 118 18.53 -12.85 -16.46
C PHE A 118 19.17 -14.17 -16.01
N ASP A 119 20.21 -14.10 -15.19
CA ASP A 119 20.87 -15.32 -14.70
C ASP A 119 19.88 -16.09 -13.81
N LYS A 120 19.74 -17.39 -14.06
CA LYS A 120 18.88 -18.27 -13.25
C LYS A 120 19.39 -18.41 -11.81
N LYS A 121 20.66 -18.07 -11.54
CA LYS A 121 21.24 -18.05 -10.19
C LYS A 121 20.89 -16.81 -9.38
N ASP A 122 20.29 -15.78 -9.99
CA ASP A 122 19.88 -14.59 -9.24
C ASP A 122 18.76 -14.95 -8.26
N LYS A 123 18.90 -14.49 -7.00
CA LYS A 123 17.92 -14.76 -5.94
C LYS A 123 16.56 -14.11 -6.21
N ASN A 124 16.52 -13.06 -7.02
CA ASN A 124 15.31 -12.30 -7.32
C ASN A 124 15.20 -11.93 -8.82
N PRO A 125 14.92 -12.91 -9.70
CA PRO A 125 14.75 -12.65 -11.14
C PRO A 125 13.54 -11.76 -11.44
N SER A 126 12.57 -11.70 -10.52
CA SER A 126 11.35 -10.91 -10.68
C SER A 126 11.63 -9.40 -10.70
N ALA A 127 12.61 -8.90 -9.94
CA ALA A 127 12.93 -7.47 -9.92
C ALA A 127 13.44 -6.94 -11.27
N SER A 128 14.45 -7.60 -11.85
CA SER A 128 15.02 -7.23 -13.15
C SER A 128 14.00 -7.40 -14.28
N PHE A 129 13.15 -8.43 -14.20
CA PHE A 129 12.06 -8.63 -15.16
C PHE A 129 11.02 -7.50 -15.11
N VAL A 130 10.63 -7.07 -13.91
CA VAL A 130 9.68 -5.96 -13.73
C VAL A 130 10.26 -4.65 -14.27
N LEU A 131 11.54 -4.36 -13.99
CA LEU A 131 12.21 -3.19 -14.55
C LEU A 131 12.25 -3.24 -16.09
N ASN A 132 12.59 -4.39 -16.67
CA ASN A 132 12.56 -4.59 -18.12
C ASN A 132 11.18 -4.29 -18.72
N MET A 133 10.12 -4.84 -18.12
CA MET A 133 8.76 -4.59 -18.59
C MET A 133 8.41 -3.09 -18.57
N TRP A 134 8.71 -2.39 -17.47
CA TRP A 134 8.42 -0.96 -17.34
C TRP A 134 9.19 -0.11 -18.34
N LEU A 135 10.48 -0.37 -18.51
CA LEU A 135 11.30 0.37 -19.47
C LEU A 135 10.88 0.07 -20.92
N ARG A 136 10.67 -1.20 -21.27
CA ARG A 136 10.20 -1.61 -22.59
C ARG A 136 8.89 -0.91 -22.97
N GLN A 137 7.95 -0.84 -22.03
CA GLN A 137 6.64 -0.24 -22.28
C GLN A 137 6.71 1.29 -22.37
N SER A 138 7.46 1.93 -21.46
CA SER A 138 7.52 3.39 -21.38
C SER A 138 8.36 4.03 -22.48
N LEU A 139 9.46 3.39 -22.87
CA LEU A 139 10.38 3.92 -23.88
C LEU A 139 9.93 3.64 -25.32
N ARG A 140 8.99 2.70 -25.54
CA ARG A 140 8.52 2.31 -26.88
C ARG A 140 7.94 3.46 -27.67
N GLU A 141 7.05 4.23 -27.04
CA GLU A 141 6.40 5.38 -27.67
C GLU A 141 7.40 6.50 -27.94
N SER A 142 8.33 6.73 -27.03
CA SER A 142 9.41 7.69 -27.20
C SER A 142 10.36 7.33 -28.33
N TRP A 143 10.64 6.04 -28.52
CA TRP A 143 11.46 5.56 -29.62
C TRP A 143 10.74 5.67 -30.97
N SER A 144 9.46 5.31 -31.04
CA SER A 144 8.70 5.29 -32.30
C SER A 144 8.26 6.68 -32.75
N CYS A 145 7.86 7.53 -31.80
CA CYS A 145 7.18 8.81 -32.07
C CYS A 145 8.01 10.03 -31.64
N GLY A 146 9.22 9.85 -31.10
CA GLY A 146 10.08 10.95 -30.64
C GLY A 146 9.58 11.72 -29.42
N SER A 147 8.56 11.20 -28.72
CA SER A 147 7.97 11.85 -27.53
C SER A 147 8.88 11.74 -26.31
N SER A 148 8.77 12.67 -25.35
CA SER A 148 9.57 12.61 -24.12
C SER A 148 9.18 11.40 -23.24
N PRO A 149 10.12 10.49 -22.90
CA PRO A 149 9.84 9.33 -22.05
C PRO A 149 9.70 9.69 -20.57
N VAL A 150 10.33 10.79 -20.14
CA VAL A 150 10.42 11.24 -18.75
C VAL A 150 9.06 11.32 -18.03
N PRO A 151 8.01 11.97 -18.57
CA PRO A 151 6.72 12.05 -17.88
C PRO A 151 6.07 10.69 -17.65
N VAL A 152 6.22 9.75 -18.59
CA VAL A 152 5.67 8.40 -18.47
C VAL A 152 6.39 7.62 -17.37
N LEU A 153 7.73 7.69 -17.31
CA LEU A 153 8.50 7.03 -16.26
C LEU A 153 8.18 7.62 -14.87
N ILE A 154 8.01 8.94 -14.77
CA ILE A 154 7.59 9.60 -13.52
C ILE A 154 6.20 9.13 -13.10
N ALA A 155 5.25 9.01 -14.04
CA ALA A 155 3.91 8.51 -13.74
C ALA A 155 3.94 7.06 -13.22
N ILE A 156 4.79 6.20 -13.80
CA ILE A 156 4.98 4.81 -13.32
C ILE A 156 5.55 4.82 -11.89
N LEU A 157 6.57 5.64 -11.62
CA LEU A 157 7.17 5.79 -10.30
C LEU A 157 6.15 6.30 -9.26
N GLN A 158 5.39 7.34 -9.60
CA GLN A 158 4.37 7.92 -8.74
C GLN A 158 3.22 6.96 -8.47
N ASN A 159 2.76 6.22 -9.49
CA ASN A 159 1.71 5.21 -9.33
C ASN A 159 2.18 4.10 -8.38
N TYR A 160 3.44 3.66 -8.49
CA TYR A 160 4.02 2.72 -7.54
C TYR A 160 4.03 3.29 -6.12
N GLU A 161 4.53 4.51 -5.90
CA GLU A 161 4.52 5.15 -4.58
C GLU A 161 3.11 5.39 -4.00
N GLN A 162 2.15 5.77 -4.84
CA GLN A 162 0.77 5.97 -4.44
C GLN A 162 0.09 4.65 -4.07
N SER A 163 0.37 3.57 -4.80
CA SER A 163 -0.12 2.23 -4.44
C SER A 163 0.33 1.84 -3.03
N MET A 164 1.59 2.13 -2.68
CA MET A 164 2.13 1.90 -1.34
C MET A 164 1.43 2.78 -0.28
N ARG A 165 1.19 4.06 -0.58
CA ARG A 165 0.47 4.98 0.32
C ARG A 165 -1.00 4.58 0.52
N ASN A 166 -1.66 4.09 -0.52
CA ASN A 166 -3.07 3.66 -0.47
C ASN A 166 -3.24 2.37 0.34
N VAL A 167 -2.26 1.46 0.29
CA VAL A 167 -2.21 0.29 1.19
C VAL A 167 -2.09 0.74 2.65
N ALA A 168 -1.24 1.73 2.95
CA ALA A 168 -1.13 2.27 4.30
C ALA A 168 -2.40 3.02 4.76
N ARG A 169 -3.09 3.72 3.85
CA ARG A 169 -4.26 4.55 4.18
C ARG A 169 -5.55 3.75 4.38
N LYS A 170 -5.69 2.59 3.73
CA LYS A 170 -6.87 1.72 3.86
C LYS A 170 -7.07 1.12 5.26
N GLU A 171 -6.02 1.07 6.08
CA GLU A 171 -6.10 0.53 7.43
C GLU A 171 -6.54 1.57 8.49
N SER A 172 -6.28 2.86 8.25
CA SER A 172 -6.63 3.93 9.21
C SER A 172 -8.14 4.22 9.26
N SER A 173 -8.86 4.10 8.15
CA SER A 173 -10.30 4.37 8.09
C SER A 173 -11.15 3.33 8.85
N ARG A 174 -10.64 2.11 9.02
CA ARG A 174 -11.34 1.05 9.77
C ARG A 174 -11.25 1.21 11.28
N LEU A 175 -10.22 1.91 11.78
CA LEU A 175 -10.04 2.18 13.22
C LEU A 175 -11.01 3.25 13.72
N SER A 176 -11.19 4.34 12.95
CA SER A 176 -12.05 5.45 13.37
C SER A 176 -13.52 5.04 13.48
N VAL A 177 -14.03 4.24 12.53
CA VAL A 177 -15.43 3.76 12.57
C VAL A 177 -15.64 2.77 13.72
N ARG A 178 -14.62 1.97 14.07
CA ARG A 178 -14.71 0.96 15.12
C ARG A 178 -14.50 1.50 16.53
N LEU A 179 -13.94 2.71 16.66
CA LEU A 179 -13.86 3.47 17.91
C LEU A 179 -15.13 4.29 18.15
N LEU A 180 -15.73 4.85 17.10
CA LEU A 180 -16.97 5.64 17.23
C LEU A 180 -18.21 4.76 17.49
N LEU A 181 -18.24 3.51 17.01
CA LEU A 181 -19.33 2.57 17.30
C LEU A 181 -19.54 2.27 18.80
N PRO A 182 -18.52 1.85 19.57
CA PRO A 182 -18.69 1.59 21.00
C PRO A 182 -18.95 2.86 21.82
N VAL A 183 -18.38 4.01 21.42
CA VAL A 183 -18.65 5.29 22.10
C VAL A 183 -20.08 5.75 21.83
N GLY A 184 -20.56 5.68 20.58
CA GLY A 184 -21.94 6.02 20.22
C GLY A 184 -22.97 5.11 20.91
N LEU A 185 -22.70 3.80 20.99
CA LEU A 185 -23.55 2.86 21.75
C LEU A 185 -23.51 3.11 23.27
N CYS A 186 -22.43 3.68 23.80
CA CYS A 186 -22.33 4.05 25.22
C CYS A 186 -23.06 5.36 25.54
N PHE A 187 -23.07 6.32 24.62
CA PHE A 187 -23.79 7.59 24.78
C PHE A 187 -25.31 7.47 24.63
N LEU A 188 -25.79 6.50 23.86
CA LEU A 188 -27.22 6.28 23.62
C LEU A 188 -28.03 6.03 24.92
N PRO A 189 -27.61 5.13 25.84
CA PRO A 189 -28.32 4.97 27.11
C PRO A 189 -28.23 6.22 28.00
N ALA A 190 -27.09 6.91 28.05
CA ALA A 190 -26.95 8.13 28.84
C ALA A 190 -27.91 9.25 28.36
N PHE A 191 -28.09 9.40 27.04
CA PHE A 191 -29.03 10.36 26.46
C PHE A 191 -30.49 10.04 26.81
N ILE A 192 -30.87 8.76 26.78
CA ILE A 192 -32.23 8.33 27.16
C ILE A 192 -32.51 8.69 28.64
N PHE A 193 -31.52 8.52 29.52
CA PHE A 193 -31.66 8.85 30.94
C PHE A 193 -31.78 10.34 31.21
N VAL A 194 -30.95 11.17 30.57
CA VAL A 194 -30.90 12.62 30.81
C VAL A 194 -32.00 13.36 30.05
N GLY A 195 -32.38 12.89 28.85
CA GLY A 195 -33.31 13.60 27.97
C GLY A 195 -34.75 13.10 28.03
N ILE A 196 -34.97 11.79 27.87
CA ILE A 196 -36.31 11.21 27.66
C ILE A 196 -37.08 10.96 28.97
N LEU A 197 -36.42 10.45 30.01
CA LEU A 197 -37.10 10.19 31.28
C LEU A 197 -37.71 11.44 31.92
N PRO A 198 -37.00 12.58 31.99
CA PRO A 198 -37.56 13.80 32.60
C PRO A 198 -38.71 14.36 31.78
N THR A 199 -38.61 14.37 30.45
CA THR A 199 -39.67 14.88 29.57
C THR A 199 -40.95 14.06 29.68
N VAL A 200 -40.86 12.73 29.64
CA VAL A 200 -42.05 11.87 29.80
C VAL A 200 -42.67 12.03 31.19
N SER A 201 -41.85 12.17 32.24
CA SER A 201 -42.38 12.41 33.59
C SER A 201 -43.08 13.76 33.73
N ALA A 202 -42.60 14.79 33.02
CA ALA A 202 -43.21 16.11 33.03
C ALA A 202 -44.52 16.17 32.23
N PHE A 203 -44.68 15.35 31.18
CA PHE A 203 -45.94 15.23 30.43
C PHE A 203 -46.98 14.34 31.12
N MET A 204 -46.55 13.43 32.00
CA MET A 204 -47.43 12.53 32.75
C MET A 204 -47.90 13.09 34.11
N CYS A 205 -47.54 14.34 34.43
CA CYS A 205 -47.94 15.06 35.63
C CYS A 205 -48.92 16.17 35.26
#